data_AF-A0AAV2QPD3-F1
#
_entry.id   AF-A0AAV2QPD3-F1
#
_cell.length_a   1.000
_cell.length_b   1.000
_cell.length_c   1.000
_cell.angle_alpha   90.00
_cell.angle_beta   90.00
_cell.angle_gamma   90.00
#
_symmetry.space_group_name_H-M   'P 1'
#
loop_
_entity.id
_entity.type
_entity.pdbx_description
1 polymer ?
#
loop_
_entity_poly.entity_id
_entity_poly.type
_entity_poly.pdbx_seq_one_letter_code
_entity_poly.pdbx_strand_id
1 'polypeptide(L)'
;MTEGTSNDSTSDHLSNNGRSCCNKESTNSNILDAVQTSIDSLANKEWSNVESRVLVVYTGGTIGMVRNNRGALEPKPRDLERRLRGYPHMHDEDLAKEKYPNSPFLVLPLYKEKHCIIYMIHEYSPLLDSSNMTCDNWATIAKDIRSVYKMFDGFVVLQGTDTLAYTASALSFMLENLGKPVVITGSQIPIFETRSDGRDNFVGSIIMAG
;
A
#
# COMPACT_ATOMS: atom_id res chain seq x y z
N MET A 1 0.65 -63.75 -37.69
CA MET A 1 2.07 -63.87 -38.11
C MET A 1 2.38 -62.57 -38.83
N THR A 2 3.10 -61.60 -38.29
CA THR A 2 4.19 -61.59 -37.30
C THR A 2 4.11 -60.31 -36.46
N GLU A 3 4.30 -60.45 -35.15
CA GLU A 3 4.50 -59.36 -34.20
C GLU A 3 5.90 -58.74 -34.40
N GLY A 4 5.99 -57.42 -34.19
CA GLY A 4 7.24 -56.68 -34.09
C GLY A 4 7.21 -55.84 -32.82
N THR A 5 7.79 -56.37 -31.75
CA THR A 5 8.05 -55.68 -30.49
C THR A 5 9.31 -54.84 -30.62
N SER A 6 9.25 -53.56 -30.26
CA SER A 6 10.43 -52.76 -29.94
C SER A 6 10.19 -52.04 -28.61
N ASN A 7 10.84 -52.56 -27.57
CA ASN A 7 11.09 -51.85 -26.33
C ASN A 7 12.03 -50.69 -26.64
N ASP A 8 11.72 -49.48 -26.17
CA ASP A 8 12.78 -48.52 -25.88
C ASP A 8 12.49 -47.83 -24.54
N SER A 9 13.49 -47.92 -23.67
CA SER A 9 13.48 -47.53 -22.28
C SER A 9 14.57 -46.49 -22.12
N THR A 10 14.21 -45.21 -22.01
CA THR A 10 15.16 -44.18 -21.61
C THR A 10 14.48 -43.07 -20.82
N SER A 11 14.75 -43.13 -19.51
CA SER A 11 15.17 -42.04 -18.63
C SER A 11 14.27 -40.82 -18.43
N ASP A 12 13.72 -40.77 -17.22
CA ASP A 12 13.40 -39.57 -16.45
C ASP A 12 14.49 -38.48 -16.61
N HIS A 13 14.13 -37.41 -17.30
CA HIS A 13 14.82 -36.13 -17.20
C HIS A 13 13.90 -35.12 -16.51
N LEU A 14 13.92 -35.15 -15.17
CA LEU A 14 13.55 -34.02 -14.33
C LEU A 14 14.54 -32.88 -14.59
N SER A 15 14.22 -32.05 -15.57
CA SER A 15 14.84 -30.74 -15.78
C SER A 15 14.34 -29.78 -14.70
N ASN A 16 15.07 -29.77 -13.59
CA ASN A 16 15.00 -28.80 -12.51
C ASN A 16 15.55 -27.47 -13.02
N ASN A 17 14.71 -26.61 -13.61
CA ASN A 17 15.10 -25.28 -14.05
C ASN A 17 13.97 -24.28 -13.81
N GLY A 18 14.17 -23.35 -12.88
CA GLY A 18 13.22 -22.26 -12.62
C GLY A 18 13.23 -21.63 -11.23
N ARG A 19 14.19 -21.95 -10.35
CA ARG A 19 14.44 -21.12 -9.15
C ARG A 19 15.41 -20.00 -9.49
N SER A 20 14.89 -18.91 -10.04
CA SER A 20 15.62 -17.63 -10.11
C SER A 20 14.65 -16.45 -10.28
N CYS A 21 13.64 -16.33 -9.41
CA CYS A 21 12.86 -15.09 -9.30
C CYS A 21 13.47 -14.14 -8.25
N CYS A 22 14.16 -14.66 -7.23
CA CYS A 22 14.81 -13.83 -6.24
C CYS A 22 16.23 -13.52 -6.68
N ASN A 23 16.45 -12.36 -7.33
CA ASN A 23 17.64 -11.51 -7.17
C ASN A 23 17.65 -10.42 -8.25
N LYS A 24 16.76 -9.44 -8.10
CA LYS A 24 17.05 -8.08 -8.53
C LYS A 24 16.60 -7.17 -7.40
N GLU A 25 17.55 -6.67 -6.62
CA GLU A 25 17.32 -5.55 -5.72
C GLU A 25 16.93 -4.36 -6.60
N SER A 26 15.63 -4.14 -6.79
CA SER A 26 15.14 -2.90 -7.35
C SER A 26 15.39 -1.81 -6.32
N THR A 27 16.13 -0.77 -6.73
CA THR A 27 16.39 0.47 -6.01
C THR A 27 15.09 1.13 -5.54
N ASN A 28 14.55 0.65 -4.42
CA ASN A 28 13.59 1.39 -3.61
C ASN A 28 14.40 2.09 -2.52
N SER A 29 14.31 3.41 -2.48
CA SER A 29 14.71 4.19 -1.31
C SER A 29 14.14 3.51 -0.07
N ASN A 30 15.01 3.11 0.86
CA ASN A 30 14.66 2.33 2.03
C ASN A 30 13.52 3.02 2.80
N ILE A 31 12.32 2.42 2.78
CA ILE A 31 11.14 2.96 3.47
C ILE A 31 11.45 3.27 4.93
N LEU A 32 12.26 2.43 5.58
CA LEU A 32 12.70 2.64 6.95
C LEU A 32 13.34 4.01 7.14
N ASP A 33 14.24 4.44 6.26
CA ASP A 33 14.99 5.68 6.46
C ASP A 33 14.06 6.90 6.29
N ALA A 34 13.16 6.85 5.29
CA ALA A 34 12.17 7.89 5.06
C ALA A 34 11.16 8.00 6.21
N VAL A 35 10.69 6.85 6.72
CA VAL A 35 9.73 6.76 7.81
C VAL A 35 10.37 7.10 9.16
N GLN A 36 11.59 6.62 9.42
CA GLN A 36 12.29 6.87 10.67
C GLN A 36 12.60 8.36 10.82
N THR A 37 13.12 9.01 9.78
CA THR A 37 13.35 10.47 9.79
C THR A 37 12.06 11.24 10.11
N SER A 38 10.95 10.78 9.55
CA SER A 38 9.62 11.34 9.74
C SER A 38 9.12 11.20 11.18
N ILE A 39 9.34 10.03 11.79
CA ILE A 39 8.93 9.74 13.16
C ILE A 39 9.87 10.39 14.18
N ASP A 40 11.17 10.46 13.88
CA ASP A 40 12.16 11.11 14.74
C ASP A 40 11.85 12.59 14.96
N SER A 41 11.25 13.25 13.95
CA SER A 41 10.72 14.62 14.09
C SER A 41 9.66 14.75 15.20
N LEU A 42 9.03 13.64 15.59
CA LEU A 42 8.04 13.52 16.65
C LEU A 42 8.52 12.69 17.84
N ALA A 43 9.81 12.34 17.94
CA ALA A 43 10.33 11.43 18.98
C ALA A 43 10.12 11.95 20.42
N ASN A 44 10.08 13.27 20.60
CA ASN A 44 9.85 13.91 21.91
C ASN A 44 8.37 14.14 22.23
N LYS A 45 7.45 13.72 21.35
CA LYS A 45 6.01 13.85 21.58
C LYS A 45 5.52 12.73 22.51
N GLU A 46 4.81 13.11 23.55
CA GLU A 46 4.02 12.15 24.33
C GLU A 46 2.81 11.71 23.51
N TRP A 47 2.80 10.42 23.13
CA TRP A 47 1.70 9.80 22.43
C TRP A 47 0.61 9.41 23.43
N SER A 48 -0.64 9.78 23.13
CA SER A 48 -1.77 9.38 23.96
C SER A 48 -2.30 8.00 23.53
N ASN A 49 -2.88 7.23 24.44
CA ASN A 49 -3.53 5.94 24.13
C ASN A 49 -4.81 6.07 23.27
N VAL A 50 -5.11 7.28 22.77
CA VAL A 50 -6.25 7.60 21.91
C VAL A 50 -5.80 8.12 20.54
N GLU A 51 -4.53 7.90 20.18
CA GLU A 51 -3.99 8.21 18.86
C GLU A 51 -3.56 6.92 18.17
N SER A 52 -4.04 6.69 16.95
CA SER A 52 -3.60 5.59 16.10
C SER A 52 -2.87 6.09 14.89
N ARG A 53 -1.74 5.43 14.57
CA ARG A 53 -0.88 5.77 13.44
C ARG A 53 -1.09 4.75 12.33
N VAL A 54 -1.56 5.20 11.18
CA VAL A 54 -1.79 4.33 10.03
C VAL A 54 -0.77 4.62 8.93
N LEU A 55 -0.13 3.58 8.40
CA LEU A 55 0.67 3.72 7.19
C LEU A 55 -0.17 3.37 5.97
N VAL A 56 -0.26 4.28 5.02
CA VAL A 56 -0.87 4.06 3.71
C VAL A 56 0.24 3.74 2.71
N VAL A 57 0.36 2.47 2.32
CA VAL A 57 1.22 2.02 1.22
C VAL A 57 0.49 2.24 -0.10
N TYR A 58 0.89 3.26 -0.85
CA TYR A 58 0.28 3.59 -2.15
C TYR A 58 1.07 2.96 -3.29
N THR A 59 0.60 1.81 -3.76
CA THR A 59 1.25 1.04 -4.82
C THR A 59 0.84 1.49 -6.22
N GLY A 60 -0.35 2.07 -6.37
CA GLY A 60 -0.90 2.52 -7.66
C GLY A 60 -2.39 2.24 -7.78
N GLY A 61 -2.86 2.03 -9.01
CA GLY A 61 -4.27 1.84 -9.33
C GLY A 61 -5.07 3.13 -9.56
N THR A 62 -6.30 2.94 -10.02
CA THR A 62 -7.21 4.02 -10.42
C THR A 62 -7.47 5.07 -9.33
N ILE A 63 -7.41 4.67 -8.06
CA ILE A 63 -7.74 5.55 -6.92
C ILE A 63 -6.94 6.85 -6.90
N GLY A 64 -5.67 6.84 -7.26
CA GLY A 64 -4.82 8.03 -7.33
C GLY A 64 -4.50 8.52 -8.74
N MET A 65 -5.17 8.01 -9.77
CA MET A 65 -4.99 8.49 -11.15
C MET A 65 -5.63 9.87 -11.36
N VAL A 66 -5.15 10.59 -12.37
CA VAL A 66 -5.70 11.88 -12.81
C VAL A 66 -6.03 11.84 -14.29
N ARG A 67 -6.96 12.70 -14.72
CA ARG A 67 -7.22 12.90 -16.15
C ARG A 67 -6.17 13.83 -16.74
N ASN A 68 -5.55 13.38 -17.83
CA ASN A 68 -4.69 14.24 -18.63
C ASN A 68 -5.51 15.11 -19.60
N ASN A 69 -4.81 15.94 -20.39
CA ASN A 69 -5.43 16.85 -21.36
C ASN A 69 -6.28 16.15 -22.45
N ARG A 70 -6.10 14.84 -22.63
CA ARG A 70 -6.88 14.00 -23.57
C ARG A 70 -8.04 13.27 -22.88
N GLY A 71 -8.25 13.50 -21.58
CA GLY A 71 -9.30 12.86 -20.78
C GLY A 71 -8.99 11.43 -20.32
N ALA A 72 -7.84 10.87 -20.72
CA ALA A 72 -7.40 9.55 -20.30
C ALA A 72 -6.84 9.59 -18.87
N LEU A 73 -7.03 8.50 -18.12
CA LEU A 73 -6.48 8.34 -16.78
C LEU A 73 -5.02 7.94 -16.83
N GLU A 74 -4.20 8.59 -16.01
CA GLU A 74 -2.78 8.27 -15.85
C GLU A 74 -2.34 8.45 -14.38
N PRO A 75 -1.39 7.63 -13.89
CA PRO A 75 -0.78 7.85 -12.59
C PRO A 75 0.05 9.14 -12.62
N LYS A 76 -0.07 9.95 -11.57
CA LYS A 76 0.72 11.18 -11.42
C LYS A 76 1.46 11.17 -10.08
N PRO A 77 2.80 11.03 -10.09
CA PRO A 77 3.58 10.94 -8.86
C PRO A 77 3.37 12.13 -7.93
N ARG A 78 3.30 11.87 -6.62
CA ARG A 78 3.11 12.84 -5.52
C ARG A 78 1.81 13.65 -5.59
N ASP A 79 0.91 13.32 -6.52
CA ASP A 79 -0.33 14.09 -6.72
C ASP A 79 -1.38 13.74 -5.66
N LEU A 80 -1.45 12.46 -5.28
CA LEU A 80 -2.41 11.96 -4.29
C LEU A 80 -2.23 12.66 -2.94
N GLU A 81 -1.04 12.56 -2.34
CA GLU A 81 -0.75 13.18 -1.04
C GLU A 81 -0.96 14.71 -1.08
N ARG A 82 -0.43 15.37 -2.12
CA ARG A 82 -0.54 16.82 -2.27
C ARG A 82 -2.01 17.27 -2.27
N ARG A 83 -2.89 16.51 -2.91
CA ARG A 83 -4.33 16.83 -2.97
C ARG A 83 -5.06 16.44 -1.70
N LEU A 84 -4.69 15.35 -1.03
CA LEU A 84 -5.26 14.96 0.26
C LEU A 84 -5.06 16.05 1.32
N ARG A 85 -3.89 16.69 1.34
CA ARG A 85 -3.61 17.84 2.24
C ARG A 85 -4.58 19.02 2.03
N GLY A 86 -5.14 19.18 0.83
CA GLY A 86 -6.12 20.22 0.53
C GLY A 86 -7.58 19.76 0.64
N TYR A 87 -7.85 18.55 1.15
CA TYR A 87 -9.21 17.99 1.24
C TYR A 87 -9.66 17.89 2.70
N PRO A 88 -10.56 18.79 3.17
CA PRO A 88 -10.95 18.87 4.58
C PRO A 88 -11.63 17.63 5.16
N HIS A 89 -12.15 16.72 4.32
CA HIS A 89 -12.75 15.46 4.77
C HIS A 89 -11.72 14.33 4.96
N MET A 90 -10.49 14.53 4.51
CA MET A 90 -9.40 13.55 4.60
C MET A 90 -8.19 14.12 5.35
N HIS A 91 -8.11 15.45 5.53
CA HIS A 91 -7.06 16.11 6.27
C HIS A 91 -7.59 17.31 7.07
N ASP A 92 -7.45 17.28 8.39
CA ASP A 92 -7.63 18.43 9.27
C ASP A 92 -6.30 19.20 9.38
N GLU A 93 -6.18 20.27 8.58
CA GLU A 93 -4.95 21.07 8.50
C GLU A 93 -4.66 21.86 9.78
N ASP A 94 -5.70 22.39 10.42
CA ASP A 94 -5.57 23.20 11.63
C ASP A 94 -5.08 22.33 12.79
N LEU A 95 -5.72 21.17 12.99
CA LEU A 95 -5.30 20.20 13.99
C LEU A 95 -3.91 19.63 13.71
N ALA A 96 -3.57 19.41 12.43
CA ALA A 96 -2.24 18.95 12.03
C ALA A 96 -1.15 19.97 12.41
N LYS A 97 -1.36 21.26 12.12
CA LYS A 97 -0.40 22.33 12.47
C LYS A 97 -0.27 22.51 13.98
N GLU A 98 -1.37 22.40 14.72
CA GLU A 98 -1.39 22.56 16.17
C GLU A 98 -0.69 21.39 16.87
N LYS A 99 -1.07 20.14 16.56
CA LYS A 99 -0.63 18.95 17.30
C LYS A 99 0.61 18.27 16.72
N TYR A 100 0.85 18.41 15.42
CA TYR A 100 1.92 17.70 14.70
C TYR A 100 2.71 18.65 13.78
N PRO A 101 3.24 19.77 14.31
CA PRO A 101 3.93 20.76 13.51
C PRO A 101 5.13 20.14 12.77
N ASN A 102 5.31 20.50 11.50
CA ASN A 102 6.37 20.00 10.61
C ASN A 102 6.41 18.48 10.45
N SER A 103 5.33 17.77 10.79
CA SER A 103 5.26 16.33 10.58
C SER A 103 4.76 15.99 9.16
N PRO A 104 5.13 14.82 8.63
CA PRO A 104 4.59 14.35 7.36
C PRO A 104 3.19 13.74 7.50
N PHE A 105 2.67 13.62 8.72
CA PHE A 105 1.37 13.02 8.96
C PHE A 105 0.24 13.90 8.44
N LEU A 106 -0.80 13.25 7.94
CA LEU A 106 -2.12 13.81 7.72
C LEU A 106 -3.02 13.38 8.88
N VAL A 107 -3.89 14.28 9.32
CA VAL A 107 -4.85 14.00 10.40
C VAL A 107 -6.23 13.73 9.82
N LEU A 108 -6.82 12.58 10.10
CA LEU A 108 -8.19 12.30 9.67
C LEU A 108 -9.18 13.06 10.58
N PRO A 109 -10.10 13.86 10.01
CA PRO A 109 -11.09 14.62 10.78
C PRO A 109 -12.19 13.69 11.33
N LEU A 110 -12.05 13.25 12.58
CA LEU A 110 -13.06 12.42 13.25
C LEU A 110 -13.96 13.29 14.14
N TYR A 111 -15.15 13.62 13.65
CA TYR A 111 -16.04 14.61 14.27
C TYR A 111 -16.81 14.11 15.51
N LYS A 112 -16.74 12.81 15.85
CA LYS A 112 -17.55 12.20 16.93
C LYS A 112 -16.79 11.30 17.88
N GLU A 113 -15.54 10.99 17.58
CA GLU A 113 -14.75 10.04 18.36
C GLU A 113 -13.66 10.76 19.14
N LYS A 114 -13.37 10.30 20.36
CA LYS A 114 -12.20 10.77 21.12
C LYS A 114 -10.88 10.20 20.56
N HIS A 115 -10.98 9.38 19.52
CA HIS A 115 -9.87 8.71 18.86
C HIS A 115 -9.39 9.56 17.68
N CYS A 116 -8.10 9.83 17.63
CA CYS A 116 -7.46 10.61 16.57
C CYS A 116 -6.65 9.66 15.69
N ILE A 117 -6.98 9.57 14.41
CA ILE A 117 -6.20 8.77 13.47
C ILE A 117 -5.31 9.71 12.67
N ILE A 118 -4.01 9.50 12.77
CA ILE A 118 -3.04 10.13 11.88
C ILE A 118 -2.52 9.10 10.91
N TYR A 119 -2.25 9.53 9.69
CA TYR A 119 -1.76 8.63 8.66
C TYR A 119 -0.67 9.27 7.82
N MET A 120 0.20 8.42 7.28
CA MET A 120 1.29 8.83 6.40
C MET A 120 1.21 8.03 5.12
N ILE A 121 1.56 8.65 3.99
CA ILE A 121 1.53 8.01 2.67
C ILE A 121 2.95 7.64 2.27
N HIS A 122 3.15 6.35 2.02
CA HIS A 122 4.34 5.83 1.37
C HIS A 122 4.01 5.48 -0.07
N GLU A 123 4.37 6.37 -1.00
CA GLU A 123 4.12 6.21 -2.44
C GLU A 123 5.26 5.43 -3.11
N TYR A 124 4.91 4.37 -3.85
CA TYR A 124 5.86 3.62 -4.66
C TYR A 124 6.26 4.37 -5.94
N SER A 125 7.51 4.19 -6.35
CA SER A 125 8.06 4.78 -7.57
C SER A 125 8.80 3.71 -8.38
N PRO A 126 8.30 3.32 -9.57
CA PRO A 126 7.09 3.83 -10.22
C PRO A 126 5.79 3.33 -9.55
N LEU A 127 4.70 4.09 -9.74
CA LEU A 127 3.35 3.61 -9.44
C LEU A 127 3.02 2.45 -10.37
N LEU A 128 2.45 1.39 -9.81
CA LEU A 128 2.15 0.14 -10.49
C LEU A 128 0.72 0.13 -11.04
N ASP A 129 0.58 -0.44 -12.24
CA ASP A 129 -0.70 -0.94 -12.72
C ASP A 129 -0.94 -2.31 -12.09
N SER A 130 -2.10 -2.53 -11.46
CA SER A 130 -2.44 -3.78 -10.79
C SER A 130 -2.36 -4.99 -11.70
N SER A 131 -2.67 -4.82 -12.98
CA SER A 131 -2.59 -5.90 -13.98
C SER A 131 -1.16 -6.44 -14.16
N ASN A 132 -0.14 -5.68 -13.75
CA ASN A 132 1.27 -6.03 -13.86
C ASN A 132 1.93 -6.40 -12.52
N MET A 133 1.15 -6.59 -11.44
CA MET A 133 1.73 -7.00 -10.15
C MET A 133 2.21 -8.45 -10.18
N THR A 134 3.40 -8.66 -9.63
CA THR A 134 4.09 -9.95 -9.55
C THR A 134 4.32 -10.36 -8.09
N CYS A 135 4.75 -11.60 -7.88
CA CYS A 135 5.16 -12.09 -6.56
C CYS A 135 6.22 -11.22 -5.89
N ASP A 136 7.16 -10.65 -6.67
CA ASP A 136 8.21 -9.77 -6.14
C ASP A 136 7.64 -8.43 -5.64
N ASN A 137 6.57 -7.94 -6.28
CA ASN A 137 5.87 -6.74 -5.81
C ASN A 137 5.17 -7.00 -4.47
N TRP A 138 4.48 -8.13 -4.32
CA TRP A 138 3.84 -8.51 -3.06
C TRP A 138 4.88 -8.74 -1.94
N ALA A 139 5.99 -9.38 -2.26
CA ALA A 139 7.09 -9.58 -1.32
C ALA A 139 7.69 -8.24 -0.86
N THR A 140 7.77 -7.25 -1.76
CA THR A 140 8.20 -5.88 -1.41
C THR A 140 7.23 -5.23 -0.43
N ILE A 141 5.92 -5.28 -0.70
CA ILE A 141 4.89 -4.74 0.23
C ILE A 141 5.01 -5.39 1.61
N ALA A 142 5.13 -6.71 1.68
CA ALA A 142 5.25 -7.42 2.94
C ALA A 142 6.54 -7.05 3.71
N LYS A 143 7.67 -6.90 3.00
CA LYS A 143 8.95 -6.45 3.59
C LYS A 143 8.86 -5.03 4.14
N ASP A 144 8.25 -4.13 3.38
CA ASP A 144 8.07 -2.73 3.78
C ASP A 144 7.21 -2.62 5.03
N ILE A 145 6.04 -3.27 5.06
CA ILE A 145 5.17 -3.35 6.24
C ILE A 145 5.94 -3.91 7.43
N ARG A 146 6.66 -5.03 7.25
CA ARG A 146 7.46 -5.66 8.31
C ARG A 146 8.51 -4.70 8.89
N SER A 147 9.17 -3.95 8.03
CA SER A 147 10.26 -3.05 8.42
C SER A 147 9.79 -1.96 9.39
N VAL A 148 8.63 -1.37 9.11
CA VAL A 148 8.04 -0.27 9.90
C VAL A 148 6.95 -0.77 10.85
N TYR A 149 6.82 -2.09 11.04
CA TYR A 149 5.68 -2.70 11.73
C TYR A 149 5.46 -2.19 13.16
N LYS A 150 6.54 -1.86 13.86
CA LYS A 150 6.49 -1.35 15.25
C LYS A 150 6.07 0.13 15.34
N MET A 151 6.18 0.86 14.25
CA MET A 151 6.00 2.32 14.20
C MET A 151 4.55 2.74 13.97
N PHE A 152 3.75 1.86 13.38
CA PHE A 152 2.34 2.10 13.04
C PHE A 152 1.44 1.10 13.75
N ASP A 153 0.21 1.49 14.00
CA ASP A 153 -0.81 0.70 14.69
C ASP A 153 -1.69 -0.08 13.70
N GLY A 154 -1.71 0.35 12.43
CA GLY A 154 -2.29 -0.38 11.31
C GLY A 154 -1.78 0.07 9.94
N PHE A 155 -2.19 -0.66 8.89
CA PHE A 155 -1.72 -0.47 7.52
C PHE A 155 -2.88 -0.44 6.54
N VAL A 156 -2.78 0.41 5.54
CA VAL A 156 -3.66 0.44 4.37
C VAL A 156 -2.80 0.23 3.13
N VAL A 157 -3.17 -0.68 2.25
CA VAL A 157 -2.52 -0.87 0.94
C VAL A 157 -3.48 -0.41 -0.14
N LEU A 158 -3.14 0.69 -0.82
CA LEU A 158 -3.87 1.17 -1.98
C LEU A 158 -3.32 0.50 -3.24
N GLN A 159 -4.23 -0.10 -4.00
CA GLN A 159 -3.91 -0.84 -5.22
C GLN A 159 -5.01 -0.65 -6.28
N GLY A 160 -4.71 -1.03 -7.52
CA GLY A 160 -5.72 -1.21 -8.56
C GLY A 160 -6.56 -2.47 -8.33
N THR A 161 -7.77 -2.47 -8.89
CA THR A 161 -8.80 -3.47 -8.58
C THR A 161 -8.64 -4.79 -9.34
N ASP A 162 -7.91 -4.81 -10.47
CA ASP A 162 -7.77 -5.99 -11.34
C ASP A 162 -7.19 -7.22 -10.61
N THR A 163 -6.26 -6.99 -9.68
CA THR A 163 -5.58 -8.06 -8.94
C THR A 163 -5.67 -7.88 -7.42
N LEU A 164 -6.62 -7.08 -6.95
CA LEU A 164 -6.80 -6.78 -5.51
C LEU A 164 -6.95 -8.03 -4.65
N ALA A 165 -7.77 -8.98 -5.12
CA ALA A 165 -7.99 -10.25 -4.42
C ALA A 165 -6.74 -11.14 -4.39
N TYR A 166 -5.92 -11.12 -5.45
CA TYR A 166 -4.66 -11.87 -5.51
C TYR A 166 -3.64 -11.27 -4.55
N THR A 167 -3.50 -9.94 -4.52
CA THR A 167 -2.65 -9.25 -3.55
C THR A 167 -3.08 -9.56 -2.12
N ALA A 168 -4.38 -9.51 -1.82
CA ALA A 168 -4.89 -9.84 -0.50
C ALA A 168 -4.61 -11.29 -0.09
N SER A 169 -4.78 -12.22 -1.02
CA SER A 169 -4.47 -13.64 -0.79
C SER A 169 -2.97 -13.87 -0.59
N ALA A 170 -2.12 -13.21 -1.38
CA ALA A 170 -0.67 -13.34 -1.23
C ALA A 170 -0.19 -12.77 0.11
N LEU A 171 -0.64 -11.57 0.47
CA LEU A 171 -0.24 -10.90 1.71
C LEU A 171 -0.72 -11.63 2.96
N SER A 172 -1.88 -12.30 2.92
CA SER A 172 -2.36 -13.08 4.07
C SER A 172 -1.44 -14.25 4.44
N PHE A 173 -0.74 -14.85 3.46
CA PHE A 173 0.29 -15.85 3.70
C PHE A 173 1.67 -15.25 4.00
N MET A 174 2.02 -14.11 3.40
CA MET A 174 3.33 -13.48 3.62
C MET A 174 3.45 -12.82 5.01
N LEU A 175 2.35 -12.31 5.54
CA LEU A 175 2.29 -11.60 6.83
C LEU A 175 1.88 -12.57 7.95
N GLU A 176 2.73 -13.55 8.23
CA GLU A 176 2.50 -14.50 9.32
C GLU A 176 2.46 -13.80 10.70
N ASN A 177 1.59 -14.30 11.59
CA ASN A 177 1.42 -13.78 12.95
C ASN A 177 1.05 -12.29 13.01
N LEU A 178 0.21 -11.84 12.08
CA LEU A 178 -0.27 -10.47 12.02
C LEU A 178 -1.13 -10.12 13.25
N GLY A 179 -0.68 -9.12 14.00
CA GLY A 179 -1.36 -8.60 15.19
C GLY A 179 -1.91 -7.18 15.03
N LYS A 180 -1.78 -6.59 13.84
CA LYS A 180 -2.23 -5.23 13.48
C LYS A 180 -3.02 -5.30 12.18
N PRO A 181 -4.10 -4.54 12.00
CA PRO A 181 -4.90 -4.60 10.77
C PRO A 181 -4.09 -4.17 9.55
N VAL A 182 -4.26 -4.92 8.45
CA VAL A 182 -3.75 -4.58 7.12
C VAL A 182 -4.93 -4.59 6.17
N VAL A 183 -5.42 -3.41 5.81
CA VAL A 183 -6.61 -3.23 4.96
C VAL A 183 -6.16 -2.98 3.53
N ILE A 184 -6.67 -3.76 2.59
CA ILE A 184 -6.33 -3.62 1.17
C ILE A 184 -7.55 -3.03 0.46
N THR A 185 -7.35 -1.94 -0.27
CA THR A 185 -8.45 -1.23 -0.92
C THR A 185 -8.01 -0.59 -2.24
N GLY A 186 -9.00 -0.17 -3.02
CA GLY A 186 -8.82 0.49 -4.32
C GLY A 186 -10.10 1.25 -4.68
N SER A 187 -10.22 1.66 -5.95
CA SER A 187 -11.46 2.25 -6.43
C SER A 187 -11.62 2.07 -7.93
N GLN A 188 -12.88 2.09 -8.40
CA GLN A 188 -13.20 2.10 -9.82
C GLN A 188 -13.09 3.51 -10.41
N ILE A 189 -13.30 4.55 -9.60
CA ILE A 189 -13.25 5.95 -10.00
C ILE A 189 -12.18 6.67 -9.15
N PRO A 190 -11.28 7.49 -9.75
CA PRO A 190 -10.26 8.22 -8.99
C PRO A 190 -10.85 9.03 -7.84
N ILE A 191 -10.17 9.04 -6.69
CA ILE A 191 -10.67 9.52 -5.39
C ILE A 191 -11.22 10.96 -5.40
N PHE A 192 -10.72 11.80 -6.30
CA PHE A 192 -11.10 13.20 -6.36
C PHE A 192 -12.20 13.52 -7.39
N GLU A 193 -12.69 12.53 -8.13
CA GLU A 193 -13.84 12.70 -9.02
C GLU A 193 -15.14 12.79 -8.22
N THR A 194 -16.12 13.55 -8.73
CA THR A 194 -17.35 13.93 -7.99
C THR A 194 -18.11 12.74 -7.41
N ARG A 195 -18.23 11.64 -8.16
CA ARG A 195 -18.98 10.43 -7.78
C ARG A 195 -18.05 9.24 -7.47
N SER A 196 -16.85 9.53 -6.95
CA SER A 196 -15.86 8.49 -6.66
C SER A 196 -16.26 7.62 -5.48
N ASP A 197 -16.16 6.30 -5.67
CA ASP A 197 -16.16 5.28 -4.61
C ASP A 197 -14.85 5.32 -3.78
N GLY A 198 -13.78 5.89 -4.33
CA GLY A 198 -12.47 5.97 -3.70
C GLY A 198 -12.43 6.77 -2.41
N ARG A 199 -13.33 7.75 -2.21
CA ARG A 199 -13.34 8.57 -0.98
C ARG A 199 -13.76 7.72 0.22
N ASP A 200 -14.89 7.03 0.08
CA ASP A 200 -15.44 6.19 1.13
C ASP A 200 -14.54 4.98 1.36
N ASN A 201 -14.01 4.38 0.29
CA ASN A 201 -13.04 3.28 0.39
C ASN A 201 -11.77 3.70 1.14
N PHE A 202 -11.21 4.87 0.83
CA PHE A 202 -10.01 5.39 1.48
C PHE A 202 -10.26 5.72 2.95
N VAL A 203 -11.25 6.55 3.25
CA VAL A 203 -11.58 6.96 4.63
C VAL A 203 -11.97 5.74 5.47
N GLY A 204 -12.82 4.86 4.95
CA GLY A 204 -13.22 3.63 5.63
C GLY A 204 -12.01 2.72 5.92
N SER A 205 -11.08 2.57 4.97
CA SER A 205 -9.88 1.76 5.20
C SER A 205 -8.98 2.30 6.31
N ILE A 206 -8.84 3.62 6.41
CA ILE A 206 -8.06 4.27 7.48
C ILE A 206 -8.74 4.09 8.83
N ILE A 207 -10.06 4.27 8.91
CA ILE A 207 -10.84 4.07 10.14
C ILE A 207 -10.78 2.62 10.61
N MET A 208 -10.77 1.65 9.69
CA MET A 208 -10.66 0.24 10.06
C MET A 208 -9.24 -0.17 10.48
N ALA A 209 -8.23 0.55 10.00
CA ALA A 209 -6.83 0.25 10.29
C ALA A 209 -6.31 0.94 11.56
N GLY A 210 -6.81 2.14 11.89
CA GLY A 210 -6.43 2.89 13.08
C GLY A 210 -7.45 2.68 14.18
#